data_AF-A0AAV0HBI1-F1
#
_entry.id   AF-A0AAV0HBI1-F1
#
_cell.length_a   1.000
_cell.length_b   1.000
_cell.length_c   1.000
_cell.angle_alpha   90.00
_cell.angle_beta   90.00
_cell.angle_gamma   90.00
#
_symmetry.space_group_name_H-M   'P 1'
#
loop_
_entity.id
_entity.type
_entity.pdbx_description
1 polymer ?
#
loop_
_entity_poly.entity_id
_entity_poly.type
_entity_poly.pdbx_seq_one_letter_code
_entity_poly.pdbx_strand_id
1 'polypeptide(L)'
;MESPFLPLSCILISSCLLLTTVHAGSGYVYYDWTVSLSIRSPLGVPKQVIVINDMFPGPLLNATTNDVVSVNVRNHLPEPLLITWNGVQMRRNSWQDGVRGTNCPIQPGQNWTYSFQLKDQIGSFFYFPSLLLQKAGGGYGAIRVNNRKGIPIPFPQPAEDIDLLVGDWYNVHHRDLRQMLDQGRHLPRPDGILINGHGRYNLHFQPGSGLTYRLRISNVGIRTSLNFRIQDHALLLVETEGSYTVKKYYSSLDIHVGQSYSVLVRAKNLTHGHSFYIFVSSRFTKYELLGLGVVHYPDSRMPPSGPIPTRPAPFDFGFSINQARSIK
;
A
#
# COMPACT_ATOMS: atom_id res chain seq x y z
N MET A 1 26.08 -58.61 -38.74
CA MET A 1 24.67 -58.33 -38.37
C MET A 1 24.59 -58.48 -36.86
N GLU A 2 24.79 -57.40 -36.10
CA GLU A 2 24.41 -57.37 -34.68
C GLU A 2 23.95 -55.95 -34.34
N SER A 3 22.65 -55.80 -34.06
CA SER A 3 22.04 -54.58 -33.58
C SER A 3 22.06 -54.57 -32.05
N PRO A 4 22.49 -53.50 -31.36
CA PRO A 4 22.39 -53.45 -29.92
C PRO A 4 20.95 -53.11 -29.53
N PHE A 5 20.22 -54.12 -29.06
CA PHE A 5 18.93 -53.91 -28.39
C PHE A 5 19.20 -53.32 -27.00
N LEU A 6 18.87 -52.04 -26.81
CA LEU A 6 18.73 -51.45 -25.48
C LEU A 6 17.58 -52.18 -24.73
N PRO A 7 17.80 -52.69 -23.51
CA PRO A 7 16.78 -53.45 -22.80
C PRO A 7 15.62 -52.52 -22.40
N LEU A 8 14.39 -52.89 -22.76
CA LEU A 8 13.13 -52.19 -22.46
C LEU A 8 13.01 -51.78 -20.98
N SER A 9 13.65 -52.55 -20.08
CA SER A 9 13.77 -52.29 -18.64
C SER A 9 14.38 -50.90 -18.33
N CYS A 10 15.42 -50.48 -19.06
CA CYS A 10 16.07 -49.19 -18.85
C CYS A 10 15.18 -48.01 -19.28
N ILE A 11 14.29 -48.21 -20.27
CA ILE A 11 13.34 -47.20 -20.74
C ILE A 11 12.23 -46.99 -19.72
N LEU A 12 11.73 -48.08 -19.11
CA LEU A 12 10.69 -48.02 -18.06
C LEU A 12 11.19 -47.35 -16.78
N ILE A 13 12.41 -47.65 -16.34
CA ILE A 13 13.03 -47.03 -15.15
C ILE A 13 13.30 -45.53 -15.38
N SER A 14 13.77 -45.16 -16.58
CA SER A 14 13.95 -43.75 -16.98
C SER A 14 12.61 -42.99 -17.02
N SER A 15 11.53 -43.63 -17.49
CA SER A 15 10.18 -43.03 -17.47
C SER A 15 9.60 -42.85 -16.06
N CYS A 16 9.91 -43.77 -15.12
CA CYS A 16 9.51 -43.65 -13.72
C CYS A 16 10.28 -42.55 -12.97
N LEU A 17 11.54 -42.26 -13.35
CA LEU A 17 12.33 -41.16 -12.78
C LEU A 17 11.89 -39.78 -13.31
N LEU A 18 11.29 -39.72 -14.50
CA LEU A 18 10.67 -38.51 -15.07
C LEU A 18 9.32 -38.14 -14.44
N LEU A 19 8.76 -39.01 -13.60
CA LEU A 19 7.56 -38.75 -12.77
C LEU A 19 7.91 -38.17 -11.39
N THR A 20 9.12 -37.62 -11.23
CA THR A 20 9.34 -36.65 -10.15
C THR A 20 8.41 -35.47 -10.41
N THR A 21 7.33 -35.43 -9.64
CA THR A 21 6.32 -34.37 -9.68
C THR A 21 7.01 -33.01 -9.63
N VAL A 22 7.14 -32.36 -10.78
CA VAL A 22 7.47 -30.95 -10.84
C VAL A 22 6.27 -30.25 -10.22
N HIS A 23 6.37 -29.94 -8.93
CA HIS A 23 5.37 -29.15 -8.22
C HIS A 23 5.57 -27.67 -8.62
N ALA A 24 5.35 -27.37 -9.90
CA ALA A 24 5.29 -26.00 -10.43
C ALA A 24 3.88 -25.40 -10.21
N GLY A 25 3.26 -25.71 -9.07
CA GLY A 25 2.01 -25.09 -8.64
C GLY A 25 2.27 -23.65 -8.20
N SER A 26 1.35 -22.75 -8.52
CA SER A 26 1.36 -21.41 -7.92
C SER A 26 0.95 -21.53 -6.45
N GLY A 27 1.62 -20.78 -5.56
CA GLY A 27 1.20 -20.72 -4.16
C GLY A 27 -0.22 -20.17 -4.07
N TYR A 28 -1.03 -20.68 -3.14
CA TYR A 28 -2.34 -20.13 -2.86
C TYR A 28 -2.31 -19.40 -1.53
N VAL A 29 -2.82 -18.16 -1.52
CA VAL A 29 -2.96 -17.35 -0.31
C VAL A 29 -4.43 -17.05 -0.10
N TYR A 30 -4.93 -17.35 1.11
CA TYR A 30 -6.34 -17.24 1.45
C TYR A 30 -6.56 -16.19 2.54
N TYR A 31 -7.61 -15.40 2.35
CA TYR A 31 -8.05 -14.39 3.31
C TYR A 31 -9.55 -14.48 3.51
N ASP A 32 -10.00 -14.28 4.74
CA ASP A 32 -11.41 -14.08 5.08
C ASP A 32 -11.57 -12.72 5.74
N TRP A 33 -12.32 -11.84 5.08
CA TRP A 33 -12.48 -10.44 5.43
C TRP A 33 -13.93 -10.14 5.75
N THR A 34 -14.18 -9.72 6.98
CA THR A 34 -15.46 -9.15 7.39
C THR A 34 -15.37 -7.64 7.31
N VAL A 35 -16.16 -7.03 6.42
CA VAL A 35 -16.22 -5.58 6.24
C VAL A 35 -17.39 -5.03 7.03
N SER A 36 -17.11 -4.19 8.02
CA SER A 36 -18.12 -3.65 8.94
C SER A 36 -17.88 -2.18 9.26
N LEU A 37 -18.79 -1.58 10.01
CA LEU A 37 -18.63 -0.24 10.57
C LEU A 37 -18.14 -0.35 12.01
N SER A 38 -17.16 0.48 12.38
CA SER A 38 -16.68 0.59 13.75
C SER A 38 -16.42 2.06 14.10
N ILE A 39 -16.69 2.46 15.34
CA ILE A 39 -16.46 3.85 15.76
C ILE A 39 -14.95 4.05 15.94
N ARG A 40 -14.40 5.05 15.26
CA ARG A 40 -13.00 5.46 15.36
C ARG A 40 -12.91 6.99 15.36
N SER A 41 -11.81 7.53 15.87
CA SER A 41 -11.54 8.96 15.92
C SER A 41 -10.12 9.33 15.43
N PRO A 42 -9.76 9.06 14.16
CA PRO A 42 -8.40 9.30 13.64
C PRO A 42 -7.86 10.72 13.86
N LEU A 43 -8.75 11.73 13.78
CA LEU A 43 -8.46 13.15 14.05
C LEU A 43 -9.17 13.68 15.30
N GLY A 44 -9.50 12.80 16.26
CA GLY A 44 -10.17 13.18 17.51
C GLY A 44 -11.69 13.31 17.44
N VAL A 45 -12.28 13.34 16.23
CA VAL A 45 -13.75 13.35 16.05
C VAL A 45 -14.25 11.90 15.87
N PRO A 46 -15.09 11.37 16.78
CA PRO A 46 -15.66 10.03 16.61
C PRO A 46 -16.60 9.96 15.41
N LYS A 47 -16.40 8.97 14.55
CA LYS A 47 -17.31 8.65 13.44
C LYS A 47 -17.32 7.16 13.13
N GLN A 48 -18.33 6.71 12.38
CA GLN A 48 -18.32 5.37 11.79
C GLN A 48 -17.27 5.30 10.68
N VAL A 49 -16.33 4.37 10.83
CA VAL A 49 -15.28 4.06 9.87
C VAL A 49 -15.51 2.65 9.33
N ILE A 50 -15.32 2.47 8.03
CA ILE A 50 -15.33 1.15 7.40
C ILE A 50 -14.03 0.45 7.81
N VAL A 51 -14.17 -0.69 8.47
CA VAL A 51 -13.06 -1.51 8.96
C VAL A 51 -13.12 -2.89 8.30
N ILE A 52 -11.97 -3.56 8.24
CA ILE A 52 -11.86 -4.93 7.75
C ILE A 52 -11.27 -5.77 8.87
N ASN A 53 -12.00 -6.78 9.32
CA ASN A 53 -11.64 -7.57 10.51
C ASN A 53 -11.40 -6.69 11.74
N ASP A 54 -12.23 -5.65 11.93
CA ASP A 54 -12.12 -4.61 12.96
C ASP A 54 -10.81 -3.77 12.92
N MET A 55 -10.02 -3.91 11.86
CA MET A 55 -8.78 -3.14 11.65
C MET A 55 -9.02 -1.90 10.77
N PHE A 56 -8.37 -0.79 11.14
CA PHE A 56 -8.24 0.40 10.31
C PHE A 56 -6.83 0.99 10.44
N PRO A 57 -6.05 1.08 9.35
CA PRO A 57 -6.31 0.51 8.02
C PRO A 57 -6.52 -1.01 8.04
N GLY A 58 -7.06 -1.56 6.95
CA GLY A 58 -7.31 -3.00 6.81
C GLY A 58 -6.03 -3.86 6.87
N PRO A 59 -6.17 -5.18 7.04
CA PRO A 59 -5.04 -6.11 7.14
C PRO A 59 -4.16 -6.12 5.89
N LEU A 60 -2.87 -6.39 6.06
CA LEU A 60 -1.95 -6.55 4.94
C LEU A 60 -2.32 -7.79 4.10
N LEU A 61 -2.53 -7.60 2.80
CA LEU A 61 -2.52 -8.68 1.82
C LEU A 61 -1.07 -8.93 1.41
N ASN A 62 -0.46 -10.00 1.92
CA ASN A 62 0.92 -10.35 1.68
C ASN A 62 1.02 -11.61 0.82
N ALA A 63 1.50 -11.47 -0.40
CA ALA A 63 1.64 -12.57 -1.34
C ALA A 63 3.01 -12.53 -2.03
N THR A 64 3.37 -13.62 -2.68
CA THR A 64 4.54 -13.70 -3.53
C THR A 64 4.11 -13.60 -4.99
N THR A 65 4.99 -13.09 -5.84
CA THR A 65 4.78 -13.09 -7.29
C THR A 65 4.38 -14.49 -7.77
N ASN A 66 3.39 -14.51 -8.66
CA ASN A 66 2.72 -15.68 -9.23
C ASN A 66 1.73 -16.41 -8.32
N ASP A 67 1.60 -16.04 -7.05
CA ASP A 67 0.59 -16.63 -6.18
C ASP A 67 -0.84 -16.36 -6.69
N VAL A 68 -1.73 -17.29 -6.42
CA VAL A 68 -3.18 -17.14 -6.55
C VAL A 68 -3.71 -16.63 -5.22
N VAL A 69 -4.28 -15.44 -5.24
CA VAL A 69 -4.87 -14.78 -4.09
C VAL A 69 -6.37 -15.06 -4.10
N SER A 70 -6.90 -15.58 -2.99
CA SER A 70 -8.31 -15.82 -2.77
C SER A 70 -8.80 -15.07 -1.53
N VAL A 71 -9.70 -14.11 -1.70
CA VAL A 71 -10.22 -13.27 -0.62
C VAL A 71 -11.74 -13.40 -0.54
N ASN A 72 -12.24 -14.08 0.49
CA ASN A 72 -13.65 -14.12 0.82
C ASN A 72 -14.04 -12.83 1.55
N VAL A 73 -14.84 -11.98 0.93
CA VAL A 73 -15.29 -10.69 1.49
C VAL A 73 -16.74 -10.82 1.93
N ARG A 74 -16.99 -10.65 3.23
CA ARG A 74 -18.33 -10.63 3.84
C ARG A 74 -18.76 -9.18 4.07
N ASN A 75 -19.86 -8.79 3.46
CA ASN A 75 -20.37 -7.42 3.56
C ASN A 75 -21.34 -7.29 4.75
N HIS A 76 -20.88 -6.74 5.87
CA HIS A 76 -21.71 -6.36 7.01
C HIS A 76 -22.05 -4.85 7.02
N LEU A 77 -21.82 -4.14 5.92
CA LEU A 77 -22.29 -2.78 5.74
C LEU A 77 -23.78 -2.79 5.36
N PRO A 78 -24.55 -1.75 5.69
CA PRO A 78 -25.94 -1.63 5.26
C PRO A 78 -26.06 -1.07 3.83
N GLU A 79 -24.99 -1.13 3.03
CA GLU A 79 -24.94 -0.69 1.64
C GLU A 79 -24.16 -1.71 0.79
N PRO A 80 -24.40 -1.77 -0.54
CA PRO A 80 -23.63 -2.64 -1.42
C PRO A 80 -22.13 -2.32 -1.40
N LEU A 81 -21.30 -3.35 -1.55
CA LEU A 81 -19.85 -3.26 -1.45
C LEU A 81 -19.17 -3.92 -2.65
N LEU A 82 -18.07 -3.33 -3.11
CA LEU A 82 -17.05 -4.00 -3.92
C LEU A 82 -15.68 -3.57 -3.43
N ILE A 83 -14.68 -4.45 -3.50
CA ILE A 83 -13.29 -4.16 -3.15
C ILE A 83 -12.47 -4.24 -4.43
N THR A 84 -11.75 -3.17 -4.76
CA THR A 84 -10.81 -3.14 -5.88
C THR A 84 -9.37 -3.20 -5.41
N TRP A 85 -8.47 -3.61 -6.32
CA TRP A 85 -7.09 -3.99 -6.05
C TRP A 85 -6.15 -3.08 -6.84
N ASN A 86 -6.00 -1.83 -6.39
CA ASN A 86 -5.33 -0.76 -7.13
C ASN A 86 -3.90 -1.13 -7.53
N GLY A 87 -3.67 -1.26 -8.83
CA GLY A 87 -2.38 -1.59 -9.43
C GLY A 87 -2.16 -3.10 -9.66
N VAL A 88 -3.00 -3.97 -9.10
CA VAL A 88 -3.00 -5.39 -9.46
C VAL A 88 -3.61 -5.53 -10.85
N GLN A 89 -2.88 -6.17 -11.75
CA GLN A 89 -3.27 -6.38 -13.12
C GLN A 89 -4.14 -7.64 -13.20
N MET A 90 -5.44 -7.44 -13.41
CA MET A 90 -6.43 -8.51 -13.60
C MET A 90 -6.31 -9.21 -14.96
N ARG A 91 -5.11 -9.67 -15.31
CA ARG A 91 -4.78 -10.22 -16.63
C ARG A 91 -5.63 -11.47 -16.93
N ARG A 92 -6.58 -11.32 -17.85
CA ARG A 92 -7.59 -12.34 -18.23
C ARG A 92 -8.56 -12.71 -17.09
N ASN A 93 -8.77 -11.82 -16.13
CA ASN A 93 -9.61 -12.07 -14.95
C ASN A 93 -10.37 -10.81 -14.54
N SER A 94 -10.86 -10.04 -15.52
CA SER A 94 -11.47 -8.72 -15.30
C SER A 94 -12.68 -8.74 -14.37
N TRP A 95 -13.43 -9.85 -14.32
CA TRP A 95 -14.56 -10.05 -13.40
C TRP A 95 -14.14 -10.19 -11.92
N GLN A 96 -12.86 -10.02 -11.59
CA GLN A 96 -12.32 -9.99 -10.23
C GLN A 96 -11.83 -8.59 -9.81
N ASP A 97 -11.96 -7.60 -10.69
CA ASP A 97 -11.41 -6.25 -10.48
C ASP A 97 -12.14 -5.47 -9.38
N GLY A 98 -13.40 -5.84 -9.09
CA GLY A 98 -14.15 -5.27 -7.98
C GLY A 98 -14.57 -3.82 -8.23
N VAL A 99 -14.96 -3.51 -9.46
CA VAL A 99 -15.53 -2.21 -9.85
C VAL A 99 -16.91 -2.41 -10.49
N ARG A 100 -17.72 -1.33 -10.54
CA ARG A 100 -18.97 -1.40 -11.31
C ARG A 100 -18.67 -1.67 -12.78
N GLY A 101 -19.46 -2.53 -13.40
CA GLY A 101 -19.30 -2.94 -14.80
C GLY A 101 -18.63 -4.30 -14.95
N THR A 102 -17.66 -4.64 -14.09
CA THR A 102 -17.05 -5.99 -14.07
C THR A 102 -17.67 -6.91 -13.04
N ASN A 103 -18.16 -6.35 -11.93
CA ASN A 103 -18.72 -7.08 -10.80
C ASN A 103 -20.10 -6.57 -10.42
N CYS A 104 -21.00 -7.50 -10.08
CA CYS A 104 -22.21 -7.18 -9.34
C CYS A 104 -21.84 -6.85 -7.88
N PRO A 105 -22.36 -5.77 -7.28
CA PRO A 105 -22.08 -5.44 -5.88
C PRO A 105 -22.50 -6.54 -4.90
N ILE A 106 -21.64 -6.82 -3.91
CA ILE A 106 -21.93 -7.71 -2.79
C ILE A 106 -23.01 -7.03 -1.95
N GLN A 107 -24.21 -7.61 -1.89
CA GLN A 107 -25.32 -7.01 -1.13
C GLN A 107 -25.06 -7.09 0.38
N PRO A 108 -25.70 -6.24 1.20
CA PRO A 108 -25.66 -6.35 2.65
C PRO A 108 -25.98 -7.78 3.13
N GLY A 109 -25.16 -8.31 4.04
CA GLY A 109 -25.29 -9.66 4.58
C GLY A 109 -24.78 -10.78 3.67
N GLN A 110 -24.37 -10.47 2.43
CA GLN A 110 -23.81 -11.46 1.50
C GLN A 110 -22.29 -11.48 1.52
N ASN A 111 -21.72 -12.51 0.90
CA ASN A 111 -20.28 -12.64 0.70
C ASN A 111 -19.95 -12.88 -0.78
N TRP A 112 -18.69 -12.64 -1.12
CA TRP A 112 -18.13 -12.96 -2.44
C TRP A 112 -16.64 -13.26 -2.30
N THR A 113 -16.18 -14.29 -3.00
CA THR A 113 -14.76 -14.64 -3.04
C THR A 113 -14.13 -14.10 -4.30
N TYR A 114 -13.21 -13.15 -4.13
CA TYR A 114 -12.33 -12.71 -5.20
C TYR A 114 -11.20 -13.72 -5.37
N SER A 115 -10.90 -14.14 -6.60
CA SER A 115 -9.80 -15.09 -6.88
C SER A 115 -9.01 -14.69 -8.12
N PHE A 116 -7.75 -14.29 -7.94
CA PHE A 116 -6.89 -13.82 -9.03
C PHE A 116 -5.43 -14.17 -8.81
N GLN A 117 -4.68 -14.30 -9.92
CA GLN A 117 -3.25 -14.61 -9.89
C GLN A 117 -2.41 -13.36 -10.13
N LEU A 118 -1.37 -13.17 -9.33
CA LEU A 118 -0.47 -12.01 -9.40
C LEU A 118 0.56 -12.10 -10.54
N LYS A 119 0.73 -13.29 -11.12
CA LYS A 119 1.60 -13.58 -12.27
C LYS A 119 3.04 -13.10 -12.05
N ASP A 120 3.50 -12.12 -12.81
CA ASP A 120 4.84 -11.55 -12.81
C ASP A 120 4.94 -10.25 -12.01
N GLN A 121 3.83 -9.77 -11.41
CA GLN A 121 3.86 -8.55 -10.63
C GLN A 121 4.67 -8.71 -9.35
N ILE A 122 5.34 -7.64 -8.96
CA ILE A 122 6.01 -7.43 -7.67
C ILE A 122 5.69 -6.01 -7.21
N GLY A 123 6.04 -5.67 -5.97
CA GLY A 123 6.02 -4.29 -5.49
C GLY A 123 4.91 -3.99 -4.49
N SER A 124 4.47 -2.73 -4.49
CA SER A 124 3.61 -2.15 -3.46
C SER A 124 2.30 -1.67 -4.08
N PHE A 125 1.19 -2.19 -3.59
CA PHE A 125 -0.15 -1.86 -4.06
C PHE A 125 -1.07 -1.66 -2.84
N PHE A 126 -2.35 -1.40 -3.08
CA PHE A 126 -3.34 -1.32 -2.01
C PHE A 126 -4.73 -1.68 -2.52
N TYR A 127 -5.62 -2.08 -1.63
CA TYR A 127 -7.03 -2.32 -1.95
C TYR A 127 -7.91 -1.29 -1.27
N PHE A 128 -9.12 -1.07 -1.80
CA PHE A 128 -10.12 -0.20 -1.18
C PHE A 128 -11.55 -0.45 -1.70
N PRO A 129 -12.59 0.04 -1.01
CA PRO A 129 -13.97 -0.03 -1.48
C PRO A 129 -14.22 0.91 -2.67
N SER A 130 -14.60 0.37 -3.82
CA SER A 130 -14.71 1.13 -5.08
C SER A 130 -16.05 1.86 -5.26
N LEU A 131 -17.03 1.59 -4.41
CA LEU A 131 -18.39 2.11 -4.53
C LEU A 131 -18.62 3.31 -3.62
N LEU A 132 -19.56 4.17 -4.02
CA LEU A 132 -20.32 5.03 -3.09
C LEU A 132 -19.49 5.94 -2.16
N LEU A 133 -18.30 6.38 -2.60
CA LEU A 133 -17.30 7.09 -1.79
C LEU A 133 -16.86 6.34 -0.51
N GLN A 134 -17.08 5.03 -0.43
CA GLN A 134 -16.73 4.21 0.74
C GLN A 134 -15.22 4.28 1.06
N LYS A 135 -14.33 4.45 0.07
CA LYS A 135 -12.89 4.74 0.29
C LYS A 135 -12.65 5.93 1.23
N ALA A 136 -13.47 6.99 1.15
CA ALA A 136 -13.41 8.14 2.05
C ALA A 136 -13.81 7.81 3.50
N GLY A 137 -14.60 6.74 3.66
CA GLY A 137 -15.03 6.18 4.93
C GLY A 137 -14.04 5.18 5.54
N GLY A 138 -12.98 4.80 4.82
CA GLY A 138 -12.00 3.80 5.25
C GLY A 138 -12.01 2.55 4.37
N GLY A 139 -11.82 1.38 4.99
CA GLY A 139 -11.86 0.08 4.31
C GLY A 139 -10.71 -0.20 3.35
N TYR A 140 -9.65 0.62 3.38
CA TYR A 140 -8.46 0.43 2.56
C TYR A 140 -7.34 -0.27 3.34
N GLY A 141 -6.46 -0.98 2.65
CA GLY A 141 -5.30 -1.65 3.23
C GLY A 141 -4.22 -1.94 2.20
N ALA A 142 -3.03 -2.30 2.68
CA ALA A 142 -1.86 -2.51 1.82
C ALA A 142 -1.90 -3.88 1.14
N ILE A 143 -1.31 -3.94 -0.05
CA ILE A 143 -0.99 -5.16 -0.77
C ILE A 143 0.52 -5.19 -1.00
N ARG A 144 1.17 -6.26 -0.56
CA ARG A 144 2.58 -6.52 -0.78
C ARG A 144 2.75 -7.73 -1.68
N VAL A 145 3.38 -7.51 -2.83
CA VAL A 145 3.77 -8.60 -3.74
C VAL A 145 5.28 -8.76 -3.71
N ASN A 146 5.73 -9.85 -3.11
CA ASN A 146 7.15 -10.12 -2.90
C ASN A 146 7.76 -10.85 -4.10
N ASN A 147 9.08 -10.74 -4.26
CA ASN A 147 9.80 -11.62 -5.18
C ASN A 147 9.79 -13.05 -4.65
N ARG A 148 9.95 -14.02 -5.56
CA ARG A 148 10.17 -15.41 -5.15
C ARG A 148 11.44 -15.51 -4.30
N LYS A 149 11.40 -16.41 -3.32
CA LYS A 149 12.56 -16.73 -2.48
C LYS A 149 13.75 -17.12 -3.37
N GLY A 150 14.91 -16.54 -3.09
CA GLY A 150 16.15 -16.79 -3.85
C GLY A 150 16.33 -15.92 -5.10
N ILE A 151 15.32 -15.16 -5.53
CA ILE A 151 15.50 -14.16 -6.60
C ILE A 151 16.07 -12.88 -5.99
N PRO A 152 17.25 -12.42 -6.42
CA PRO A 152 17.86 -11.22 -5.88
C PRO A 152 17.03 -9.99 -6.28
N ILE A 153 16.85 -9.09 -5.32
CA ILE A 153 16.32 -7.76 -5.55
C ILE A 153 17.44 -6.82 -6.02
N PRO A 154 17.14 -5.81 -6.85
CA PRO A 154 18.16 -4.94 -7.43
C PRO A 154 18.75 -3.94 -6.42
N PHE A 155 18.52 -4.11 -5.11
CA PHE A 155 19.05 -3.29 -4.01
C PHE A 155 19.34 -4.16 -2.78
N PRO A 156 20.15 -3.68 -1.81
CA PRO A 156 20.45 -4.44 -0.61
C PRO A 156 19.18 -4.83 0.15
N GLN A 157 19.17 -6.05 0.70
CA GLN A 157 18.05 -6.55 1.50
C GLN A 157 17.78 -5.61 2.69
N PRO A 158 16.58 -5.01 2.80
CA PRO A 158 16.22 -4.23 3.96
C PRO A 158 16.04 -5.14 5.18
N ALA A 159 16.24 -4.59 6.38
CA ALA A 159 15.95 -5.26 7.63
C ALA A 159 14.46 -5.57 7.76
N GLU A 160 13.61 -4.63 7.32
CA GLU A 160 12.16 -4.79 7.35
C GLU A 160 11.49 -3.90 6.27
N ASP A 161 10.30 -4.33 5.85
CA ASP A 161 9.38 -3.60 4.99
C ASP A 161 8.25 -3.00 5.81
N ILE A 162 8.01 -1.70 5.66
CA ILE A 162 6.98 -0.97 6.40
C ILE A 162 6.01 -0.34 5.41
N ASP A 163 4.74 -0.70 5.51
CA ASP A 163 3.69 -0.14 4.67
C ASP A 163 3.18 1.18 5.30
N LEU A 164 3.17 2.24 4.51
CA LEU A 164 2.74 3.58 4.89
C LEU A 164 1.59 4.03 3.97
N LEU A 165 0.36 3.84 4.44
CA LEU A 165 -0.85 4.32 3.79
C LEU A 165 -1.10 5.77 4.21
N VAL A 166 -0.92 6.69 3.28
CA VAL A 166 -1.09 8.13 3.49
C VAL A 166 -2.29 8.65 2.72
N GLY A 167 -3.08 9.54 3.30
CA GLY A 167 -4.29 10.02 2.60
C GLY A 167 -4.99 11.16 3.31
N ASP A 168 -5.78 11.91 2.56
CA ASP A 168 -6.67 12.93 3.12
C ASP A 168 -7.87 12.30 3.83
N TRP A 169 -8.29 12.92 4.92
CA TRP A 169 -9.39 12.44 5.76
C TRP A 169 -10.46 13.51 5.96
N TYR A 170 -11.69 13.04 6.01
CA TYR A 170 -12.87 13.85 6.27
C TYR A 170 -13.49 13.38 7.59
N ASN A 171 -13.81 14.29 8.50
CA ASN A 171 -14.58 13.99 9.71
C ASN A 171 -16.05 13.75 9.37
N VAL A 172 -16.53 14.35 8.28
CA VAL A 172 -17.85 14.11 7.70
C VAL A 172 -17.96 12.65 7.23
N HIS A 173 -19.14 12.06 7.38
CA HIS A 173 -19.39 10.68 6.96
C HIS A 173 -19.42 10.57 5.43
N HIS A 174 -18.93 9.46 4.87
CA HIS A 174 -18.82 9.30 3.42
C HIS A 174 -20.17 9.39 2.69
N ARG A 175 -21.27 9.03 3.36
CA ARG A 175 -22.64 9.21 2.83
C ARG A 175 -23.03 10.67 2.66
N ASP A 176 -22.64 11.53 3.59
CA ASP A 176 -22.95 12.96 3.51
C ASP A 176 -22.09 13.60 2.42
N LEU A 177 -20.82 13.20 2.30
CA LEU A 177 -19.96 13.61 1.18
C LEU A 177 -20.57 13.23 -0.17
N ARG A 178 -21.11 12.01 -0.27
CA ARG A 178 -21.83 11.54 -1.46
C ARG A 178 -23.08 12.38 -1.72
N GLN A 179 -23.90 12.60 -0.70
CA GLN A 179 -25.11 13.42 -0.81
C GLN A 179 -24.82 14.85 -1.29
N MET A 180 -23.70 15.45 -0.85
CA MET A 180 -23.28 16.76 -1.35
C MET A 180 -23.03 16.73 -2.86
N LEU A 181 -22.33 15.72 -3.38
CA LEU A 181 -22.11 15.57 -4.82
C LEU A 181 -23.41 15.31 -5.58
N ASP A 182 -24.30 14.48 -5.04
CA ASP A 182 -25.62 14.19 -5.64
C ASP A 182 -26.49 15.47 -5.74
N GLN A 183 -26.28 16.44 -4.84
CA GLN A 183 -26.91 17.76 -4.86
C GLN A 183 -26.18 18.78 -5.76
N GLY A 184 -25.14 18.38 -6.48
CA GLY A 184 -24.33 19.27 -7.32
C GLY A 184 -23.38 20.19 -6.55
N ARG A 185 -23.12 19.90 -5.27
CA ARG A 185 -22.18 20.68 -4.43
C ARG A 185 -20.79 20.08 -4.49
N HIS A 186 -19.77 20.92 -4.39
CA HIS A 186 -18.38 20.45 -4.29
C HIS A 186 -18.11 19.78 -2.93
N LEU A 187 -17.19 18.79 -2.92
CA LEU A 187 -16.69 18.22 -1.68
C LEU A 187 -16.01 19.30 -0.82
N PRO A 188 -16.22 19.26 0.51
CA PRO A 188 -15.55 20.16 1.42
C PRO A 188 -14.03 19.94 1.38
N ARG A 189 -13.29 20.84 2.00
CA ARG A 189 -11.86 20.60 2.25
C ARG A 189 -11.70 19.41 3.20
N PRO A 190 -10.73 18.52 2.99
CA PRO A 190 -10.41 17.50 3.99
C PRO A 190 -9.98 18.14 5.32
N ASP A 191 -10.28 17.47 6.42
CA ASP A 191 -9.97 17.92 7.78
C ASP A 191 -8.50 17.72 8.15
N GLY A 192 -7.84 16.73 7.54
CA GLY A 192 -6.43 16.44 7.80
C GLY A 192 -5.85 15.37 6.89
N ILE A 193 -4.60 15.00 7.17
CA ILE A 193 -3.91 13.86 6.55
C ILE A 193 -3.69 12.80 7.62
N LEU A 194 -3.96 11.54 7.26
CA LEU A 194 -3.63 10.38 8.08
C LEU A 194 -2.38 9.69 7.54
N ILE A 195 -1.61 9.09 8.44
CA ILE A 195 -0.53 8.15 8.15
C ILE A 195 -0.86 6.85 8.89
N ASN A 196 -1.10 5.76 8.15
CA ASN A 196 -1.59 4.49 8.71
C ASN A 196 -2.82 4.64 9.60
N GLY A 197 -3.78 5.49 9.19
CA GLY A 197 -5.01 5.72 9.96
C GLY A 197 -4.84 6.60 11.20
N HIS A 198 -3.62 7.05 11.51
CA HIS A 198 -3.33 7.92 12.64
C HIS A 198 -3.28 9.39 12.24
N GLY A 199 -3.86 10.25 13.08
CA GLY A 199 -3.64 11.69 13.07
C GLY A 199 -2.23 12.08 13.53
N ARG A 200 -2.01 13.38 13.74
CA ARG A 200 -0.69 13.92 14.10
C ARG A 200 -0.15 13.31 15.40
N TYR A 201 1.14 12.98 15.40
CA TYR A 201 1.92 12.49 16.54
C TYR A 201 1.56 11.10 17.07
N ASN A 202 0.57 10.42 16.50
CA ASN A 202 0.11 9.12 16.97
C ASN A 202 0.83 7.94 16.29
N LEU A 203 1.63 8.20 15.25
CA LEU A 203 2.44 7.18 14.59
C LEU A 203 3.89 7.25 15.10
N HIS A 204 4.36 6.15 15.68
CA HIS A 204 5.75 5.98 16.11
C HIS A 204 6.42 4.86 15.31
N PHE A 205 7.55 5.18 14.68
CA PHE A 205 8.41 4.20 14.03
C PHE A 205 9.70 4.04 14.86
N GLN A 206 10.04 2.81 15.23
CA GLN A 206 11.18 2.51 16.10
C GLN A 206 12.25 1.67 15.39
N PRO A 207 13.12 2.28 14.58
CA PRO A 207 14.17 1.55 13.88
C PRO A 207 15.32 1.14 14.81
N GLY A 208 15.94 -0.01 14.51
CA GLY A 208 17.24 -0.37 15.04
C GLY A 208 18.34 0.48 14.39
N SER A 209 19.33 0.90 15.19
CA SER A 209 20.40 1.80 14.77
C SER A 209 21.20 1.22 13.59
N GLY A 210 21.46 2.06 12.58
CA GLY A 210 22.27 1.71 11.41
C GLY A 210 21.62 0.78 10.38
N LEU A 211 20.45 0.21 10.69
CA LEU A 211 19.71 -0.68 9.79
C LEU A 211 19.05 0.08 8.64
N THR A 212 18.77 -0.62 7.55
CA THR A 212 18.05 -0.03 6.40
C THR A 212 16.66 -0.62 6.30
N TYR A 213 15.66 0.24 6.18
CA TYR A 213 14.24 -0.13 6.08
C TYR A 213 13.70 0.22 4.71
N ARG A 214 12.79 -0.60 4.18
CA ARG A 214 12.02 -0.24 2.98
C ARG A 214 10.65 0.30 3.38
N LEU A 215 10.41 1.57 3.12
CA LEU A 215 9.10 2.18 3.32
C LEU A 215 8.31 2.10 2.02
N ARG A 216 7.15 1.46 2.05
CA ARG A 216 6.22 1.27 0.93
C ARG A 216 5.06 2.24 1.11
N ILE A 217 5.12 3.36 0.41
CA ILE A 217 4.26 4.52 0.66
C ILE A 217 3.19 4.57 -0.44
N SER A 218 1.92 4.50 -0.04
CA SER A 218 0.78 4.53 -0.96
C SER A 218 -0.17 5.67 -0.63
N ASN A 219 -0.53 6.48 -1.62
CA ASN A 219 -1.55 7.52 -1.44
C ASN A 219 -2.96 6.95 -1.61
N VAL A 220 -3.59 6.65 -0.48
CA VAL A 220 -4.94 6.11 -0.35
C VAL A 220 -6.01 7.19 -0.20
N GLY A 221 -5.65 8.46 -0.41
CA GLY A 221 -6.59 9.57 -0.41
C GLY A 221 -7.64 9.49 -1.53
N ILE A 222 -8.55 10.46 -1.53
CA ILE A 222 -9.56 10.64 -2.59
C ILE A 222 -9.36 11.93 -3.38
N ARG A 223 -8.55 12.87 -2.86
CA ARG A 223 -8.42 14.21 -3.45
C ARG A 223 -6.99 14.75 -3.47
N THR A 224 -6.24 14.54 -2.40
CA THR A 224 -5.06 15.37 -2.12
C THR A 224 -3.77 14.70 -2.60
N SER A 225 -3.01 15.41 -3.44
CA SER A 225 -1.60 15.04 -3.70
C SER A 225 -0.76 15.40 -2.49
N LEU A 226 0.18 14.54 -2.11
CA LEU A 226 0.92 14.65 -0.85
C LEU A 226 2.42 14.76 -1.13
N ASN A 227 3.16 15.39 -0.23
CA ASN A 227 4.61 15.37 -0.21
C ASN A 227 5.09 14.66 1.05
N PHE A 228 5.84 13.58 0.87
CA PHE A 228 6.40 12.77 1.94
C PHE A 228 7.88 13.11 2.15
N ARG A 229 8.29 13.26 3.40
CA ARG A 229 9.70 13.46 3.79
C ARG A 229 9.95 13.06 5.24
N ILE A 230 11.19 12.72 5.55
CA ILE A 230 11.63 12.37 6.91
C ILE A 230 12.74 13.32 7.30
N GLN A 231 12.66 13.86 8.52
CA GLN A 231 13.64 14.80 9.02
C GLN A 231 15.02 14.16 9.12
N ASP A 232 16.00 14.75 8.45
CA ASP A 232 17.40 14.32 8.48
C ASP A 232 17.63 12.87 8.00
N HIS A 233 16.79 12.42 7.05
CA HIS A 233 16.93 11.13 6.37
C HIS A 233 16.70 11.30 4.87
N ALA A 234 17.65 10.80 4.07
CA ALA A 234 17.50 10.74 2.63
C ALA A 234 16.63 9.54 2.22
N LEU A 235 15.85 9.70 1.15
CA LEU A 235 14.96 8.67 0.61
C LEU A 235 15.57 8.11 -0.67
N LEU A 236 16.06 6.88 -0.65
CA LEU A 236 16.54 6.21 -1.86
C LEU A 236 15.37 5.54 -2.57
N LEU A 237 14.84 6.14 -3.64
CA LEU A 237 13.75 5.55 -4.42
C LEU A 237 14.24 4.26 -5.12
N VAL A 238 13.49 3.17 -4.96
CA VAL A 238 13.83 1.85 -5.53
C VAL A 238 12.68 1.17 -6.28
N GLU A 239 11.43 1.58 -6.07
CA GLU A 239 10.26 1.01 -6.76
C GLU A 239 9.15 2.06 -6.92
N THR A 240 8.44 1.98 -8.04
CA THR A 240 7.24 2.74 -8.36
C THR A 240 6.20 1.80 -8.95
N GLU A 241 5.01 1.75 -8.36
CA GLU A 241 3.82 1.06 -8.91
C GLU A 241 4.08 -0.35 -9.46
N GLY A 242 4.89 -1.12 -8.75
CA GLY A 242 5.24 -2.50 -9.09
C GLY A 242 6.44 -2.68 -10.02
N SER A 243 7.19 -1.61 -10.28
CA SER A 243 8.39 -1.63 -11.13
C SER A 243 9.60 -1.07 -10.40
N TYR A 244 10.74 -1.74 -10.51
CA TYR A 244 12.00 -1.21 -9.98
C TYR A 244 12.46 0.01 -10.77
N THR A 245 13.05 0.97 -10.07
CA THR A 245 13.53 2.22 -10.68
C THR A 245 15.05 2.26 -10.72
N VAL A 246 15.60 3.13 -11.58
CA VAL A 246 16.97 3.60 -11.39
C VAL A 246 17.06 4.30 -10.03
N LYS A 247 17.97 3.81 -9.18
CA LYS A 247 18.11 4.28 -7.80
C LYS A 247 18.50 5.74 -7.76
N LYS A 248 17.73 6.55 -7.04
CA LYS A 248 18.00 7.98 -6.89
C LYS A 248 17.59 8.46 -5.51
N TYR A 249 18.44 9.29 -4.91
CA TYR A 249 18.14 9.92 -3.63
C TYR A 249 17.24 11.14 -3.81
N TYR A 250 16.27 11.26 -2.92
CA TYR A 250 15.37 12.40 -2.78
C TYR A 250 15.35 12.87 -1.33
N SER A 251 15.19 14.18 -1.13
CA SER A 251 14.90 14.77 0.18
C SER A 251 13.41 14.72 0.51
N SER A 252 12.55 14.73 -0.51
CA SER A 252 11.11 14.57 -0.42
C SER A 252 10.54 14.02 -1.72
N LEU A 253 9.34 13.44 -1.65
CA LEU A 253 8.63 12.88 -2.80
C LEU A 253 7.20 13.39 -2.85
N ASP A 254 6.78 13.93 -4.00
CA ASP A 254 5.37 14.15 -4.30
C ASP A 254 4.73 12.80 -4.68
N ILE A 255 3.58 12.47 -4.09
CA ILE A 255 2.84 11.22 -4.26
C ILE A 255 1.38 11.56 -4.56
N HIS A 256 0.94 11.32 -5.79
CA HIS A 256 -0.43 11.59 -6.22
C HIS A 256 -1.39 10.46 -5.81
N VAL A 257 -2.68 10.77 -5.76
CA VAL A 257 -3.72 9.80 -5.39
C VAL A 257 -3.65 8.59 -6.33
N GLY A 258 -3.60 7.38 -5.76
CA GLY A 258 -3.48 6.14 -6.54
C GLY A 258 -2.05 5.60 -6.64
N GLN A 259 -1.03 6.45 -6.45
CA GLN A 259 0.36 6.05 -6.63
C GLN A 259 0.94 5.35 -5.40
N SER A 260 1.93 4.49 -5.66
CA SER A 260 2.73 3.83 -4.63
C SER A 260 4.22 3.90 -4.99
N TYR A 261 5.05 4.18 -3.99
CA TYR A 261 6.52 4.20 -4.11
C TYR A 261 7.15 3.38 -3.00
N SER A 262 8.25 2.69 -3.28
CA SER A 262 9.15 2.20 -2.21
C SER A 262 10.44 3.00 -2.16
N VAL A 263 10.82 3.40 -0.95
CA VAL A 263 12.11 4.02 -0.66
C VAL A 263 12.89 3.23 0.38
N LEU A 264 14.21 3.16 0.23
CA LEU A 264 15.09 2.72 1.30
C LEU A 264 15.48 3.91 2.16
N VAL A 265 15.35 3.74 3.47
CA VAL A 265 15.74 4.70 4.49
C VAL A 265 16.72 4.04 5.44
N ARG A 266 17.92 4.60 5.54
CA ARG A 266 18.93 4.13 6.49
C ARG A 266 18.75 4.83 7.82
N ALA A 267 18.54 4.04 8.86
CA ALA A 267 18.47 4.49 10.23
C ALA A 267 19.83 5.03 10.69
N LYS A 268 19.83 6.10 11.48
CA LYS A 268 21.05 6.68 12.03
C LYS A 268 21.73 5.71 13.00
N ASN A 269 23.06 5.75 13.05
CA ASN A 269 23.84 4.98 14.04
C ASN A 269 23.75 5.62 15.44
N LEU A 270 23.80 6.96 15.49
CA LEU A 270 23.71 7.78 16.69
C LEU A 270 22.75 8.93 16.42
N THR A 271 21.87 9.21 17.38
CA THR A 271 20.91 10.33 17.27
C THR A 271 21.23 11.48 18.21
N HIS A 272 22.24 11.33 19.06
CA HIS A 272 22.55 12.26 20.15
C HIS A 272 21.33 12.54 21.05
N GLY A 273 20.44 11.55 21.18
CA GLY A 273 19.23 11.66 21.99
C GLY A 273 18.01 12.21 21.27
N HIS A 274 18.09 12.58 19.98
CA HIS A 274 16.96 13.19 19.27
C HIS A 274 16.09 12.18 18.53
N SER A 275 14.77 12.38 18.58
CA SER A 275 13.83 11.76 17.63
C SER A 275 13.72 12.59 16.34
N PHE A 276 13.06 12.08 15.31
CA PHE A 276 12.90 12.76 14.02
C PHE A 276 11.45 12.73 13.54
N TYR A 277 10.99 13.77 12.86
CA TYR A 277 9.63 13.77 12.30
C TYR A 277 9.53 13.07 10.94
N ILE A 278 8.40 12.39 10.73
CA ILE A 278 7.90 12.01 9.41
C ILE A 278 6.82 13.03 9.04
N PHE A 279 6.98 13.70 7.90
CA PHE A 279 6.06 14.72 7.41
C PHE A 279 5.32 14.24 6.16
N VAL A 280 4.00 14.43 6.17
CA VAL A 280 3.16 14.29 4.98
C VAL A 280 2.31 15.54 4.82
N SER A 281 2.65 16.38 3.85
CA SER A 281 1.97 17.67 3.63
C SER A 281 1.24 17.71 2.30
N SER A 282 0.09 18.38 2.26
CA SER A 282 -0.66 18.56 1.01
C SER A 282 0.07 19.41 -0.03
N ARG A 283 -0.11 19.05 -1.30
CA ARG A 283 0.39 19.74 -2.50
C ARG A 283 -0.78 20.24 -3.35
N PHE A 284 -0.55 21.28 -4.14
CA PHE A 284 -1.50 21.84 -5.10
C PHE A 284 -2.84 22.26 -4.50
N THR A 285 -2.80 22.77 -3.26
CA THR A 285 -3.96 23.29 -2.53
C THR A 285 -3.56 24.58 -1.82
N LYS A 286 -4.52 25.50 -1.68
CA LYS A 286 -4.34 26.78 -0.97
C LYS A 286 -4.09 26.56 0.53
N TYR A 287 -4.66 25.50 1.09
CA TYR A 287 -4.59 25.21 2.53
C TYR A 287 -3.68 24.03 2.79
N GLU A 288 -2.69 24.24 3.67
CA GLU A 288 -1.81 23.16 4.10
C GLU A 288 -2.54 22.21 5.06
N LEU A 289 -2.61 20.95 4.65
CA LEU A 289 -2.93 19.82 5.51
C LEU A 289 -1.63 19.10 5.85
N LEU A 290 -1.51 18.62 7.08
CA LEU A 290 -0.28 18.03 7.61
C LEU A 290 -0.58 16.79 8.45
N GLY A 291 0.03 15.68 8.07
CA GLY A 291 0.18 14.46 8.85
C GLY A 291 1.59 14.39 9.42
N LEU A 292 1.70 13.95 10.67
CA LEU A 292 2.96 13.87 11.41
C LEU A 292 3.10 12.50 12.07
N GLY A 293 4.23 11.84 11.80
CA GLY A 293 4.72 10.70 12.57
C GLY A 293 6.06 11.02 13.23
N VAL A 294 6.55 10.12 14.07
CA VAL A 294 7.82 10.26 14.78
C VAL A 294 8.66 9.00 14.55
N VAL A 295 9.89 9.18 14.11
CA VAL A 295 10.94 8.17 14.17
C VAL A 295 11.63 8.30 15.53
N HIS A 296 11.51 7.26 16.35
CA HIS A 296 12.04 7.22 17.71
C HIS A 296 13.07 6.10 17.82
N TYR A 297 14.33 6.45 18.05
CA TYR A 297 15.42 5.49 18.12
C TYR A 297 15.61 4.96 19.55
N PRO A 298 16.27 3.79 19.73
CA PRO A 298 16.59 3.28 21.06
C PRO A 298 17.39 4.26 21.94
N ASP A 299 18.22 5.12 21.34
CA ASP A 299 19.00 6.15 22.05
C ASP A 299 18.27 7.50 22.15
N SER A 300 17.09 7.66 21.55
CA SER A 300 16.30 8.89 21.62
C SER A 300 15.74 9.13 23.03
N ARG A 301 16.03 10.29 23.61
CA ARG A 301 15.48 10.76 24.90
C ARG A 301 14.73 12.08 24.81
N MET A 302 14.88 12.79 23.69
CA MET A 302 14.27 14.08 23.43
C MET A 302 13.29 13.96 22.26
N PRO A 303 12.21 14.77 22.27
CA PRO A 303 11.32 14.87 21.12
C PRO A 303 12.07 15.39 19.89
N PRO A 304 11.49 15.25 18.69
CA PRO A 304 12.12 15.80 17.50
C PRO A 304 12.35 17.30 17.61
N SER A 305 13.56 17.72 17.28
CA SER A 305 14.00 19.12 17.34
C SER A 305 14.87 19.45 16.13
N GLY A 306 15.16 20.73 15.91
CA GLY A 306 15.96 21.19 14.78
C GLY A 306 15.13 21.55 13.55
N PRO A 307 15.78 21.75 12.38
CA PRO A 307 15.12 22.31 11.22
C PRO A 307 14.09 21.34 10.64
N ILE A 308 12.91 21.90 10.31
CA ILE A 308 11.88 21.18 9.57
C ILE A 308 12.38 20.97 8.14
N PRO A 309 12.24 19.76 7.57
CA PRO A 309 12.65 19.49 6.20
C PRO A 309 11.94 20.40 5.22
N THR A 310 12.73 21.08 4.38
CA THR A 310 12.23 21.98 3.35
C THR A 310 11.25 21.24 2.45
N ARG A 311 10.04 21.78 2.31
CA ARG A 311 9.04 21.30 1.36
C ARG A 311 9.08 22.14 0.09
N PRO A 312 8.75 21.58 -1.09
CA PRO A 312 8.54 22.40 -2.28
C PRO A 312 7.38 23.40 -2.05
N ALA A 313 7.44 24.56 -2.71
CA ALA A 313 6.40 25.59 -2.60
C ALA A 313 5.03 25.03 -3.04
N PRO A 314 3.90 25.32 -2.37
CA PRO A 314 2.63 24.57 -2.52
C PRO A 314 2.14 24.30 -3.94
N PHE A 315 2.41 25.20 -4.89
CA PHE A 315 2.03 25.12 -6.30
C PHE A 315 3.22 24.97 -7.25
N ASP A 316 4.36 24.46 -6.77
CA ASP A 316 5.51 24.14 -7.60
C ASP A 316 5.23 22.87 -8.43
N PHE A 317 4.53 23.05 -9.55
CA PHE A 317 4.27 21.97 -10.52
C PHE A 317 5.56 21.50 -11.20
N GLY A 318 6.55 22.39 -11.34
CA GLY A 318 7.84 22.08 -11.94
C GLY A 318 8.58 21.00 -11.16
N PHE A 319 8.60 21.10 -9.82
CA PHE A 319 9.15 20.06 -8.94
C PHE A 319 8.52 18.69 -9.20
N SER A 320 7.18 18.61 -9.23
CA SER A 320 6.45 17.36 -9.40
C SER A 320 6.66 16.73 -10.78
N ILE A 321 6.64 17.55 -11.84
CA ILE A 321 6.90 17.09 -13.22
C ILE A 321 8.35 16.61 -13.35
N ASN A 322 9.31 17.34 -12.79
CA ASN A 322 10.72 16.97 -12.85
C ASN A 322 11.01 15.71 -12.04
N GLN A 323 10.35 15.50 -10.90
CA GLN A 323 10.39 14.25 -10.16
C GLN A 323 9.94 13.11 -11.07
N ALA A 324 8.71 13.19 -11.62
CA ALA A 324 8.14 12.15 -12.47
C ALA A 324 9.04 11.81 -13.67
N ARG A 325 9.58 12.82 -14.36
CA ARG A 325 10.53 12.64 -15.48
C ARG A 325 11.85 11.98 -15.09
N SER A 326 12.24 12.11 -13.83
CA SER A 326 13.51 11.58 -13.34
C SER A 326 13.42 10.16 -12.81
N ILE A 327 12.22 9.63 -12.64
CA ILE A 327 11.97 8.22 -12.35
C ILE A 327 12.03 7.47 -13.69
N LYS A 328 12.96 6.53 -13.80
CA LYS A 328 13.23 5.73 -15.00
C LYS A 328 13.23 4.26 -14.67
#